data_AF-A0A6P0RCT1-F1
#
_entry.id   AF-A0A6P0RCT1-F1
#
_cell.length_a   1.000
_cell.length_b   1.000
_cell.length_c   1.000
_cell.angle_alpha   90.00
_cell.angle_beta   90.00
_cell.angle_gamma   90.00
#
_symmetry.space_group_name_H-M   'P 1'
#
loop_
_entity.id
_entity.type
_entity.pdbx_description
1 polymer ?
#
loop_
_entity_poly.entity_id
_entity_poly.type
_entity_poly.pdbx_seq_one_letter_code
_entity_poly.pdbx_strand_id
1 'polypeptide(L)'
;MFFQKKPKQITPFRINYGFVHSYVPMESDPLVQFAITFSNQDDVDLSEIDVTAHICLVLDISGSMNKTDKYPLLLQAIPSIIDSLSDNDWLSIILFSTRSELIWSNDIGSSRTRKE
;
A
#
# COMPACT_ATOMS: atom_id res chain seq x y z
N MET A 1 -5.48 -15.94 38.33
CA MET A 1 -5.49 -16.57 36.99
C MET A 1 -5.91 -15.49 36.00
N PHE A 2 -4.97 -14.88 35.27
CA PHE A 2 -5.27 -13.80 34.34
C PHE A 2 -5.52 -14.40 32.95
N PHE A 3 -6.75 -14.32 32.46
CA PHE A 3 -7.06 -14.61 31.06
C PHE A 3 -6.59 -13.43 30.22
N GLN A 4 -5.48 -13.58 29.49
CA GLN A 4 -5.17 -12.67 28.39
C GLN A 4 -6.22 -12.89 27.29
N LYS A 5 -7.09 -11.90 27.08
CA LYS A 5 -7.93 -11.82 25.89
C LYS A 5 -6.98 -11.79 24.69
N LYS A 6 -7.05 -12.80 23.82
CA LYS A 6 -6.35 -12.75 22.54
C LYS A 6 -6.78 -11.47 21.81
N PRO A 7 -5.86 -10.68 21.24
CA PRO A 7 -6.22 -9.49 20.50
C PRO A 7 -7.18 -9.90 19.37
N LYS A 8 -8.28 -9.16 19.25
CA LYS A 8 -9.29 -9.40 18.21
C LYS A 8 -8.63 -9.05 16.88
N GLN A 9 -8.39 -10.06 16.04
CA GLN A 9 -7.80 -9.84 14.72
C GLN A 9 -8.81 -9.13 13.84
N ILE A 10 -8.57 -7.85 13.54
CA ILE A 10 -9.41 -7.05 12.65
C ILE A 10 -9.00 -7.38 11.22
N THR A 11 -9.95 -7.82 10.40
CA THR A 11 -9.74 -8.07 8.97
C THR A 11 -10.24 -6.85 8.18
N PRO A 12 -9.37 -6.10 7.48
CA PRO A 12 -9.75 -4.85 6.81
C PRO A 12 -10.71 -5.05 5.64
N PHE A 13 -10.76 -6.27 5.09
CA PHE A 13 -11.64 -6.62 3.99
C PHE A 13 -12.48 -7.84 4.35
N ARG A 14 -13.69 -7.87 3.79
CA ARG A 14 -14.51 -9.07 3.71
C ARG A 14 -14.18 -9.79 2.41
N ILE A 15 -13.81 -11.07 2.50
CA ILE A 15 -13.69 -11.95 1.34
C ILE A 15 -15.00 -12.73 1.20
N ASN A 16 -15.65 -12.62 0.06
CA ASN A 16 -16.75 -13.50 -0.34
C ASN A 16 -16.28 -14.33 -1.54
N TYR A 17 -16.62 -15.61 -1.59
CA TYR A 17 -16.26 -16.47 -2.71
C TYR A 17 -17.40 -17.41 -3.08
N GLY A 18 -17.47 -17.82 -4.34
CA GLY A 18 -18.50 -18.76 -4.80
C GLY A 18 -18.33 -19.17 -6.25
N PHE A 19 -18.95 -20.29 -6.61
CA PHE A 19 -19.09 -20.70 -8.00
C PHE A 19 -20.12 -19.80 -8.70
N VAL A 20 -19.79 -19.34 -9.90
CA VAL A 20 -20.68 -18.46 -10.69
C VAL A 20 -21.94 -19.22 -11.13
N HIS A 21 -21.85 -20.54 -11.26
CA HIS A 21 -22.97 -21.41 -11.60
C HIS A 21 -23.30 -22.33 -10.43
N SER A 22 -24.57 -22.39 -10.05
CA SER A 22 -25.06 -23.26 -8.97
C SER A 22 -25.03 -24.75 -9.33
N TYR A 23 -25.01 -25.07 -10.63
CA TYR A 23 -25.01 -26.45 -11.15
C TYR A 23 -24.17 -26.52 -12.42
N VAL A 24 -23.46 -27.63 -12.59
CA VAL A 24 -22.57 -27.89 -13.74
C VAL A 24 -23.10 -29.14 -14.45
N PRO A 25 -23.53 -29.05 -15.72
CA PRO A 25 -24.08 -30.20 -16.44
C PRO A 25 -23.00 -31.25 -16.69
N MET A 26 -23.25 -32.51 -16.29
CA MET A 26 -22.30 -33.63 -16.41
C MET A 26 -22.03 -34.08 -17.85
N GLU A 27 -22.90 -33.72 -18.81
CA GLU A 27 -22.82 -34.23 -20.19
C GLU A 27 -21.95 -33.38 -21.13
N SER A 28 -21.26 -32.39 -20.59
CA SER A 28 -20.32 -31.55 -21.31
C SER A 28 -19.12 -31.26 -20.42
N ASP A 29 -17.98 -30.84 -20.97
CA ASP A 29 -16.85 -30.27 -20.21
C ASP A 29 -17.09 -28.77 -20.02
N PRO A 30 -17.75 -28.30 -18.95
CA PRO A 30 -18.21 -26.94 -18.86
C PRO A 30 -17.12 -26.11 -18.18
N LEU A 31 -16.95 -24.87 -18.62
CA LEU A 31 -16.04 -23.95 -17.94
C LEU A 31 -16.62 -23.61 -16.56
N VAL A 32 -15.97 -24.09 -15.49
CA VAL A 32 -16.30 -23.72 -14.13
C VAL A 32 -15.65 -22.39 -13.80
N GLN A 33 -16.46 -21.41 -13.45
CA GLN A 33 -16.00 -20.09 -13.03
C GLN A 33 -16.18 -19.93 -11.52
N PHE A 34 -15.15 -19.40 -10.88
CA PHE A 34 -15.11 -19.12 -9.45
C PHE A 34 -14.84 -17.63 -9.25
N ALA A 35 -15.73 -16.97 -8.50
CA ALA A 35 -15.62 -15.56 -8.21
C ALA A 35 -15.13 -15.37 -6.77
N ILE A 36 -14.16 -14.47 -6.60
CA ILE A 36 -13.71 -13.99 -5.29
C ILE A 36 -13.91 -12.48 -5.30
N THR A 37 -14.60 -11.96 -4.29
CA THR A 37 -14.86 -10.54 -4.13
C THR A 37 -14.26 -10.08 -2.80
N PHE A 38 -13.44 -9.03 -2.88
CA PHE A 38 -12.92 -8.31 -1.73
C PHE A 38 -13.74 -7.03 -1.60
N SER A 39 -14.36 -6.81 -0.44
CA SER A 39 -15.05 -5.55 -0.14
C SER A 39 -14.48 -4.94 1.14
N ASN A 40 -14.44 -3.61 1.20
CA ASN A 40 -14.20 -2.92 2.46
C ASN A 40 -15.36 -3.27 3.43
N GLN A 41 -15.07 -3.33 4.72
CA GLN A 41 -16.13 -3.34 5.72
C GLN A 41 -16.36 -1.89 6.14
N ASP A 42 -17.46 -1.28 5.70
CA ASP A 42 -17.76 0.14 5.97
C ASP A 42 -17.85 0.47 7.48
N ASP A 43 -18.02 -0.56 8.33
CA ASP A 43 -18.07 -0.46 9.80
C ASP A 43 -16.72 -0.71 10.48
N VAL A 44 -15.65 -0.97 9.73
CA VAL A 44 -14.32 -1.15 10.31
C VAL A 44 -13.66 0.20 10.43
N ASP A 45 -13.48 0.64 11.67
CA ASP A 45 -12.63 1.78 11.97
C ASP A 45 -11.18 1.43 11.59
N LEU A 46 -10.76 1.88 10.40
CA LEU A 46 -9.41 1.69 9.90
C LEU A 46 -8.36 2.35 10.79
N SER A 47 -8.74 3.27 11.69
CA SER A 47 -7.83 3.83 12.69
C SER A 47 -7.40 2.82 13.76
N GLU A 48 -8.17 1.74 13.95
CA GLU A 48 -7.81 0.63 14.84
C GLU A 48 -6.91 -0.42 14.15
N ILE A 49 -6.72 -0.33 12.83
CA ILE A 49 -5.86 -1.25 12.08
C ILE A 49 -4.50 -0.58 11.86
N ASP A 50 -3.51 -1.01 12.62
CA ASP A 50 -2.12 -0.65 12.38
C ASP A 50 -1.58 -1.46 11.20
N VAL A 51 -1.83 -0.98 9.98
CA VAL A 51 -1.22 -1.51 8.75
C VAL A 51 0.04 -0.71 8.47
N THR A 52 1.19 -1.33 8.72
CA THR A 52 2.47 -0.78 8.27
C THR A 52 2.65 -1.01 6.77
N ALA A 53 2.86 0.06 6.00
CA ALA A 53 3.17 -0.02 4.59
C ALA A 53 4.67 0.22 4.33
N HIS A 54 5.21 -0.45 3.31
CA HIS A 54 6.49 -0.08 2.71
C HIS A 54 6.23 0.60 1.37
N ILE A 55 6.53 1.89 1.32
CA ILE A 55 6.29 2.76 0.17
C ILE A 55 7.62 3.00 -0.55
N CYS A 56 7.67 2.67 -1.84
CA CYS A 56 8.84 2.89 -2.68
C CYS A 56 8.53 3.98 -3.70
N LEU A 57 9.10 5.17 -3.50
CA LEU A 57 9.03 6.26 -4.46
C LEU A 57 10.17 6.10 -5.47
N VAL A 58 9.83 5.64 -6.67
CA VAL A 58 10.76 5.53 -7.80
C VAL A 58 10.60 6.77 -8.67
N LEU A 59 11.56 7.68 -8.61
CA LEU A 59 11.50 9.02 -9.19
C LEU A 59 12.29 9.08 -10.51
N ASP A 60 11.61 9.39 -11.61
CA ASP A 60 12.28 9.66 -12.88
C ASP A 60 13.03 11.01 -12.82
N ILE A 61 14.33 10.97 -13.09
CA ILE A 61 15.21 12.14 -13.18
C ILE A 61 15.86 12.28 -14.57
N SER A 62 15.26 11.67 -15.59
CA SER A 62 15.72 11.76 -16.97
C SER A 62 15.73 13.20 -17.50
N GLY A 63 16.47 13.46 -18.57
CA GLY A 63 16.51 14.80 -19.19
C GLY A 63 15.13 15.35 -19.59
N SER A 64 14.15 14.48 -19.82
CA SER A 64 12.76 14.88 -20.14
C SER A 64 11.98 15.47 -18.95
N MET A 65 12.50 15.25 -17.74
CA MET A 65 11.97 15.79 -16.48
C MET A 65 12.52 17.17 -16.15
N ASN A 66 13.60 17.60 -16.81
CA ASN A 66 14.18 18.95 -16.66
C ASN A 66 13.34 20.02 -17.37
N LYS A 67 12.10 20.16 -16.93
CA LYS A 67 11.14 21.19 -17.35
C LYS A 67 10.56 21.83 -16.11
N THR A 68 10.22 23.12 -16.22
CA THR A 68 9.70 23.93 -15.10
C THR A 68 8.39 23.40 -14.53
N ASP A 69 7.62 22.66 -15.33
CA ASP A 69 6.32 22.06 -15.02
C ASP A 69 6.42 20.57 -14.61
N LYS A 70 7.63 20.06 -14.33
CA LYS A 70 7.84 18.64 -13.97
C LYS A 70 8.67 18.48 -12.71
N TYR A 71 10.00 18.40 -12.84
CA TYR A 71 10.90 18.11 -11.73
C TYR A 71 10.72 19.04 -10.52
N PRO A 72 10.52 20.38 -10.70
CA PRO A 72 10.23 21.25 -9.56
C PRO A 72 8.93 20.88 -8.84
N LEU A 73 7.88 20.48 -9.56
CA LEU A 73 6.61 20.05 -8.95
C LEU A 73 6.77 18.72 -8.23
N LEU A 74 7.56 17.80 -8.78
CA LEU A 74 7.89 16.53 -8.12
C LEU A 74 8.57 16.79 -6.76
N LEU A 75 9.56 17.68 -6.72
CA LEU A 75 10.23 18.06 -5.48
C LEU A 75 9.28 18.69 -4.47
N GLN A 76 8.31 19.49 -4.93
CA GLN A 76 7.29 20.09 -4.06
C GLN A 76 6.29 19.07 -3.52
N ALA A 77 5.99 18.01 -4.27
CA ALA A 77 5.03 16.98 -3.86
C ALA A 77 5.62 16.02 -2.81
N ILE A 78 6.92 15.74 -2.85
CA ILE A 78 7.57 14.75 -1.96
C ILE A 78 7.32 15.05 -0.47
N PRO A 79 7.50 16.29 0.05
CA PRO A 79 7.17 16.61 1.44
C PRO A 79 5.72 16.29 1.79
N SER A 80 4.75 16.63 0.93
CA SER A 80 3.34 16.32 1.18
C SER A 80 3.05 14.83 1.24
N ILE A 81 3.76 14.02 0.43
CA ILE A 81 3.68 12.55 0.53
C ILE A 81 4.22 12.10 1.88
N ILE A 82 5.42 12.54 2.27
CA ILE A 82 6.06 12.17 3.55
C ILE A 82 5.19 12.57 4.74
N ASP A 83 4.56 13.74 4.69
CA ASP A 83 3.67 14.24 5.75
C ASP A 83 2.38 13.40 5.87
N SER A 84 1.95 12.74 4.79
CA SER A 84 0.77 11.87 4.80
C SER A 84 1.03 10.46 5.36
N LEU A 85 2.30 10.08 5.57
CA LEU A 85 2.67 8.76 6.04
C LEU A 85 2.61 8.64 7.57
N SER A 86 2.31 7.43 8.04
CA SER A 86 2.38 7.08 9.46
C SER A 86 3.85 6.94 9.89
N ASP A 87 4.13 7.18 11.18
CA ASP A 87 5.49 7.02 11.72
C ASP A 87 6.01 5.59 11.61
N ASN A 88 5.11 4.60 11.62
CA ASN A 88 5.45 3.19 11.46
C ASN A 88 5.74 2.80 10.00
N ASP A 89 5.35 3.63 9.01
CA ASP A 89 5.55 3.30 7.61
C ASP A 89 7.04 3.34 7.25
N TRP A 90 7.43 2.45 6.34
CA TRP A 90 8.76 2.45 5.75
C TRP A 90 8.71 3.17 4.41
N LEU A 91 9.64 4.09 4.16
CA LEU A 91 9.75 4.76 2.87
C LEU A 91 11.13 4.50 2.27
N SER A 92 11.17 4.25 0.96
CA SER A 92 12.38 4.20 0.17
C SER A 92 12.27 5.18 -1.01
N ILE A 93 13.25 6.07 -1.17
CA ILE A 93 13.34 7.01 -2.29
C ILE A 93 14.44 6.54 -3.23
N ILE A 94 14.06 6.20 -4.44
CA ILE A 94 14.91 5.64 -5.48
C ILE A 94 14.89 6.60 -6.66
N LEU A 95 16.04 7.13 -7.06
CA LEU A 95 16.16 7.89 -8.29
C LEU A 95 16.39 6.94 -9.46
N PHE A 96 15.77 7.24 -10.59
CA PHE A 96 15.87 6.43 -11.79
C PHE A 96 16.11 7.29 -13.02
N SER A 97 17.14 6.94 -13.80
CA SER A 97 17.30 7.42 -15.17
C SER A 97 17.91 6.31 -16.04
N THR A 98 19.23 6.34 -16.26
CA THR A 98 19.96 5.23 -16.91
C THR A 98 20.25 4.09 -15.92
N ARG A 99 20.36 4.43 -14.63
CA ARG A 99 20.56 3.49 -13.52
C ARG A 99 19.62 3.90 -12.38
N SER A 100 19.35 2.95 -11.49
CA SER A 100 18.66 3.19 -10.23
C SER A 100 19.65 3.49 -9.12
N GLU A 101 19.32 4.45 -8.26
CA GLU A 101 20.10 4.78 -7.08
C GLU A 101 19.15 4.94 -5.88
N LEU A 102 19.42 4.22 -4.79
CA LEU A 102 18.68 4.37 -3.54
C LEU A 102 19.28 5.55 -2.77
N ILE A 103 18.52 6.63 -2.61
CA ILE A 103 18.98 7.84 -1.93
C ILE A 103 18.60 7.83 -0.45
N TRP A 104 17.45 7.23 -0.12
CA TRP A 104 16.96 7.20 1.24
C TRP A 104 16.12 5.94 1.48
N SER A 105 16.24 5.34 2.66
CA SER A 105 15.42 4.20 3.07
C SER A 105 15.39 4.09 4.59
N ASN A 106 14.24 4.36 5.21
CA ASN A 106 14.04 4.18 6.64
C ASN A 106 12.56 4.18 7.02
N ASP A 107 12.27 3.90 8.29
CA ASP A 107 10.98 4.24 8.89
C ASP A 107 10.78 5.77 8.95
N ILE A 108 9.52 6.21 8.84
CA ILE A 108 9.18 7.63 8.84
C ILE A 108 9.37 8.27 10.22
N GLY A 109 9.06 7.55 11.31
CA GLY A 109 9.16 8.07 12.67
C GLY A 109 10.57 8.53 13.05
N SER A 110 11.59 7.76 12.67
CA SER A 110 13.01 8.11 12.91
C SER A 110 13.47 9.35 12.15
N SER A 111 12.84 9.65 11.00
CA SER A 111 13.14 10.84 10.21
C SER A 111 12.58 12.12 10.82
N ARG A 112 11.43 12.04 11.51
CA ARG A 112 10.73 13.18 12.13
C ARG A 112 11.31 13.60 13.48
N THR A 113 11.91 12.66 14.20
CA THR A 113 12.55 12.92 15.51
C THR A 113 13.90 13.64 15.40
N ARG A 114 14.46 13.73 14.19
CA ARG A 114 15.68 14.49 13.92
C ARG A 114 15.35 15.97 13.68
N LYS A 115 14.95 16.67 14.74
CA LYS A 115 15.02 18.15 14.77
C LYS A 115 16.43 18.54 15.19
N GLU A 116 17.12 19.25 14.30
CA GLU A 116 18.31 20.06 14.65
C GLU A 116 17.91 21.30 15.45
#